data_AF-A0A2V7EKM8-F1
#
_entry.id   AF-A0A2V7EKM8-F1
#
_cell.length_a   1.000
_cell.length_b   1.000
_cell.length_c   1.000
_cell.angle_alpha   90.00
_cell.angle_beta   90.00
_cell.angle_gamma   90.00
#
_symmetry.space_group_name_H-M   'P 1'
#
loop_
_entity.id
_entity.type
_entity.pdbx_description
1 polymer ?
#
loop_
_entity_poly.entity_id
_entity_poly.type
_entity_poly.pdbx_seq_one_letter_code
_entity_poly.pdbx_strand_id
1 'polypeptide(L)'
;MRSSPTQVPVSLSSSAALLLIDVQQGFEDPRWGARNNPDAEQRIADLLAAWRSSGRPVIHVQHLSLEPQSPLREDRPGHAFKIQAQPMADEAVFRKHVNSAFIGTELEAHLRANGIDALVVVGITTDHCVSTTARMAANLGFTVTVVDDATATFERRGPDGTLYSADLI
;
A
#
# COMPACT_ATOMS: atom_id res chain seq x y z
N MET A 1 -1.96 -26.51 -19.13
CA MET A 1 -0.82 -25.58 -19.27
C MET A 1 -1.38 -24.19 -19.55
N ARG A 2 -1.49 -23.34 -18.53
CA ARG A 2 -1.82 -21.92 -18.74
C ARG A 2 -0.50 -21.25 -19.12
N SER A 3 -0.44 -20.66 -20.31
CA SER A 3 0.69 -19.86 -20.77
C SER A 3 0.97 -18.75 -19.75
N SER A 4 2.22 -18.62 -19.31
CA SER A 4 2.65 -17.46 -18.51
C SER A 4 2.29 -16.19 -19.26
N PRO A 5 1.57 -15.22 -18.64
CA PRO A 5 1.27 -13.96 -19.29
C PRO A 5 2.58 -13.28 -19.67
N THR A 6 2.67 -12.84 -20.93
CA THR A 6 3.79 -12.05 -21.43
C THR A 6 3.90 -10.78 -20.58
N GLN A 7 4.92 -10.68 -19.74
CA GLN A 7 5.20 -9.44 -19.00
C GLN A 7 5.58 -8.37 -20.03
N VAL A 8 4.66 -7.45 -20.30
CA VAL A 8 4.98 -6.22 -21.03
C VAL A 8 5.89 -5.40 -20.09
N PRO A 9 7.10 -4.98 -20.53
CA PRO A 9 7.96 -4.17 -19.69
C PRO A 9 7.23 -2.87 -19.31
N VAL A 10 7.00 -2.66 -18.02
CA VAL A 10 6.49 -1.39 -17.52
C VAL A 10 7.62 -0.37 -17.59
N SER A 11 7.53 0.60 -18.50
CA SER A 11 8.44 1.74 -18.53
C SER A 11 7.94 2.79 -17.52
N LEU A 12 8.75 3.08 -16.51
CA LEU A 12 8.42 4.07 -15.48
C LEU A 12 9.13 5.39 -15.76
N SER A 13 8.42 6.51 -15.65
CA SER A 13 9.01 7.84 -15.73
C SER A 13 10.01 8.08 -14.59
N SER A 14 10.89 9.07 -14.73
CA SER A 14 11.76 9.49 -13.63
C SER A 14 11.01 10.16 -12.47
N SER A 15 9.78 10.61 -12.72
CA SER A 15 8.86 11.20 -11.73
C SER A 15 7.95 10.18 -11.05
N ALA A 16 7.97 8.90 -11.47
CA ALA A 16 7.08 7.89 -10.91
C ALA A 16 7.36 7.69 -9.41
N ALA A 17 6.35 7.92 -8.58
CA ALA A 17 6.48 7.79 -7.13
C ALA A 17 6.15 6.37 -6.67
N LEU A 18 6.91 5.86 -5.71
CA LEU A 18 6.54 4.67 -4.96
C LEU A 18 5.64 5.09 -3.80
N LEU A 19 4.40 4.60 -3.80
CA LEU A 19 3.39 4.85 -2.77
C LEU A 19 3.21 3.61 -1.90
N LEU A 20 3.74 3.66 -0.67
CA LEU A 20 3.64 2.58 0.31
C LEU A 20 2.43 2.81 1.21
N ILE A 21 1.45 1.90 1.18
CA ILE A 21 0.18 2.05 1.91
C ILE A 21 0.13 1.15 3.13
N ASP A 22 0.04 1.76 4.32
CA ASP A 22 -0.23 1.14 5.61
C ASP A 22 0.68 -0.06 5.93
N VAL A 23 1.98 0.02 5.62
CA VAL A 23 2.95 -1.04 5.93
C VAL A 23 3.33 -0.99 7.42
N GLN A 24 2.37 -1.32 8.28
CA GLN A 24 2.39 -1.16 9.74
C GLN A 24 2.40 -2.51 10.47
N GLN A 25 3.00 -2.54 11.67
CA GLN A 25 3.14 -3.75 12.49
C GLN A 25 1.80 -4.33 12.93
N GLY A 26 0.74 -3.51 13.02
CA GLY A 26 -0.59 -3.92 13.46
C GLY A 26 -1.24 -4.96 12.56
N PHE A 27 -0.75 -5.15 11.33
CA PHE A 27 -1.15 -6.22 10.43
C PHE A 27 -0.56 -7.60 10.78
N GLU A 28 0.30 -7.69 11.80
CA GLU A 28 0.78 -8.96 12.37
C GLU A 28 -0.15 -9.51 13.46
N ASP A 29 -1.17 -8.74 13.87
CA ASP A 29 -2.16 -9.19 14.84
C ASP A 29 -2.94 -10.40 14.28
N PRO A 30 -3.01 -11.54 14.99
CA PRO A 30 -3.64 -12.76 14.47
C PRO A 30 -5.13 -12.61 14.18
N ARG A 31 -5.79 -11.54 14.65
CA ARG A 31 -7.20 -11.27 14.36
C ARG A 31 -7.52 -11.12 12.88
N TRP A 32 -6.53 -10.78 12.05
CA TRP A 32 -6.74 -10.58 10.63
C TRP A 32 -6.92 -11.90 9.88
N GLY A 33 -6.51 -13.04 10.47
CA GLY A 33 -6.60 -14.36 9.86
C GLY A 33 -5.42 -14.71 8.95
N ALA A 34 -5.58 -15.73 8.12
CA ALA A 34 -4.57 -16.14 7.14
C ALA A 34 -4.44 -15.11 6.01
N ARG A 35 -3.21 -14.82 5.59
CA ARG A 35 -2.89 -13.87 4.50
C ARG A 35 -2.33 -14.55 3.25
N ASN A 36 -2.43 -13.85 2.13
CA ASN A 36 -1.63 -14.14 0.95
C ASN A 36 -0.28 -13.40 1.01
N ASN A 37 0.57 -13.64 0.02
CA ASN A 37 1.86 -12.96 -0.19
C ASN A 37 2.68 -12.80 1.10
N PRO A 38 3.20 -13.91 1.67
CA PRO A 38 4.00 -13.88 2.90
C PRO A 38 5.31 -13.10 2.74
N ASP A 39 5.80 -12.98 1.49
CA ASP A 39 7.04 -12.25 1.16
C ASP A 39 6.79 -10.79 0.75
N ALA A 40 5.56 -10.26 0.85
CA ALA A 40 5.22 -8.93 0.36
C ALA A 40 6.10 -7.83 0.98
N GLU A 41 6.38 -7.91 2.27
CA GLU A 41 7.27 -6.97 2.96
C GLU A 41 8.69 -6.97 2.39
N GLN A 42 9.20 -8.12 1.95
CA GLN A 42 10.51 -8.19 1.29
C GLN A 42 10.46 -7.53 -0.09
N ARG A 43 9.41 -7.77 -0.88
CA ARG A 43 9.21 -7.12 -2.19
C ARG A 43 9.08 -5.60 -2.05
N ILE A 44 8.38 -5.13 -1.02
CA ILE A 44 8.29 -3.71 -0.68
C ILE A 44 9.67 -3.15 -0.37
N ALA A 45 10.49 -3.84 0.43
CA ALA A 45 11.84 -3.39 0.75
C ALA A 45 12.74 -3.30 -0.50
N ASP A 46 12.65 -4.28 -1.40
CA ASP A 46 13.41 -4.31 -2.65
C ASP A 46 13.04 -3.11 -3.56
N LEU A 47 11.74 -2.84 -3.71
CA LEU A 47 11.24 -1.69 -4.47
C LEU A 47 11.63 -0.36 -3.81
N LEU A 48 11.51 -0.26 -2.49
CA LEU A 48 11.89 0.93 -1.73
C LEU A 48 13.38 1.23 -1.89
N ALA A 49 14.24 0.21 -1.82
CA ALA A 49 15.66 0.36 -2.07
C ALA A 49 15.95 0.83 -3.50
N ALA A 50 15.27 0.27 -4.50
CA ALA A 50 15.41 0.67 -5.90
C ALA A 50 15.00 2.14 -6.13
N TRP A 51 13.89 2.58 -5.54
CA TRP A 51 13.43 3.98 -5.63
C TRP A 51 14.42 4.94 -4.99
N ARG A 52 14.88 4.63 -3.77
CA ARG A 52 15.92 5.41 -3.08
C ARG A 52 17.20 5.51 -3.90
N SER A 53 17.69 4.39 -4.45
CA SER A 53 18.93 4.37 -5.25
C SER A 53 18.82 5.14 -6.58
N SER A 54 17.61 5.28 -7.12
CA SER A 54 17.36 5.99 -8.37
C SER A 54 16.97 7.46 -8.15
N GLY A 55 16.89 7.91 -6.89
CA GLY A 55 16.47 9.28 -6.55
C GLY A 55 15.02 9.57 -6.92
N ARG A 56 14.18 8.53 -7.07
CA ARG A 56 12.77 8.69 -7.40
C ARG A 56 11.95 8.99 -6.14
N PRO A 57 10.79 9.67 -6.27
CA PRO A 57 9.98 10.05 -5.11
C PRO A 57 9.47 8.83 -4.34
N VAL A 58 9.61 8.86 -3.01
CA VAL A 58 9.06 7.86 -2.09
C VAL A 58 8.02 8.54 -1.20
N ILE A 59 6.84 7.95 -1.12
CA ILE A 59 5.72 8.46 -0.33
C ILE A 59 5.14 7.33 0.52
N HIS A 60 5.04 7.58 1.81
CA HIS A 60 4.45 6.66 2.78
C HIS A 60 3.07 7.13 3.20
N VAL A 61 2.16 6.18 3.38
CA VAL A 61 0.84 6.40 3.95
C VAL A 61 0.70 5.55 5.20
N GLN A 62 0.21 6.16 6.28
CA GLN A 62 0.00 5.52 7.57
C GLN A 62 -1.46 5.65 7.99
N HIS A 63 -2.07 4.54 8.40
CA HIS A 63 -3.43 4.55 8.90
C HIS A 63 -3.48 4.87 10.39
N LEU A 64 -4.37 5.80 10.74
CA LEU A 64 -4.72 6.20 12.10
C LEU A 64 -6.13 5.69 12.44
N SER A 65 -6.21 4.46 12.95
CA SER A 65 -7.51 3.87 13.26
C SER A 65 -8.18 4.58 14.45
N LEU A 66 -9.45 4.92 14.30
CA LEU A 66 -10.28 5.47 15.39
C LEU A 66 -11.00 4.38 16.20
N GLU A 67 -10.97 3.14 15.73
CA GLU A 67 -11.62 2.00 16.38
C GLU A 67 -10.91 1.65 17.70
N PRO A 68 -11.61 1.61 18.86
CA PRO A 68 -10.98 1.49 20.18
C PRO A 68 -10.06 0.27 20.35
N GLN A 69 -10.37 -0.83 19.66
CA GLN A 69 -9.64 -2.09 19.76
C GLN A 69 -8.67 -2.33 18.60
N SER A 70 -8.57 -1.42 17.63
CA SER A 70 -7.73 -1.63 16.45
C SER A 70 -6.25 -1.73 16.80
N PRO A 71 -5.52 -2.69 16.21
CA PRO A 71 -4.06 -2.76 16.37
C PRO A 71 -3.34 -1.61 15.64
N LEU A 72 -4.05 -0.87 14.75
CA LEU A 72 -3.54 0.27 13.99
C LEU A 72 -3.86 1.63 14.64
N ARG A 73 -4.38 1.64 15.86
CA ARG A 73 -4.66 2.89 16.59
C ARG A 73 -3.34 3.54 17.02
N GLU A 74 -3.23 4.86 16.92
CA GLU A 74 -1.97 5.61 17.08
C GLU A 74 -1.21 5.34 18.39
N ASP A 75 -1.94 5.09 19.48
CA ASP A 75 -1.38 4.81 20.81
C ASP A 75 -1.02 3.33 21.04
N ARG A 76 -1.11 2.48 20.00
CA ARG A 76 -0.76 1.06 20.04
C ARG A 76 0.60 0.82 19.37
N PRO A 77 1.39 -0.17 19.84
CA PRO A 77 2.64 -0.55 19.20
C PRO A 77 2.47 -0.89 17.70
N GLY A 78 1.35 -1.53 17.35
CA GLY A 78 1.02 -1.90 15.97
C GLY A 78 0.86 -0.72 15.01
N HIS A 79 0.71 0.50 15.51
CA HIS A 79 0.70 1.69 14.65
C HIS A 79 2.05 1.96 13.98
N ALA A 80 3.16 1.51 14.57
CA ALA A 80 4.49 1.70 14.01
C ALA A 80 4.63 1.07 12.61
N PHE A 81 5.44 1.70 11.76
CA PHE A 81 5.85 1.10 10.50
C PHE A 81 6.59 -0.22 10.74
N LYS A 82 6.49 -1.13 9.78
CA LYS A 82 7.37 -2.30 9.72
C LYS A 82 8.76 -1.85 9.27
N ILE A 83 9.80 -2.54 9.74
CA ILE A 83 11.20 -2.18 9.44
C ILE A 83 11.51 -2.15 7.93
N GLN A 84 10.84 -3.01 7.17
CA GLN A 84 10.95 -3.12 5.70
C GLN A 84 10.49 -1.86 4.95
N ALA A 85 9.66 -1.03 5.59
CA ALA A 85 9.08 0.18 5.01
C ALA A 85 9.26 1.41 5.90
N GLN A 86 10.31 1.43 6.74
CA GLN A 86 10.58 2.56 7.61
C GLN A 86 10.88 3.83 6.78
N PRO A 87 10.15 4.94 7.01
CA PRO A 87 10.43 6.21 6.33
C PRO A 87 11.80 6.80 6.73
N MET A 88 12.46 7.42 5.76
CA MET A 88 13.61 8.32 6.01
C MET A 88 13.12 9.75 6.28
N ALA A 89 14.00 10.60 6.83
CA ALA A 89 13.64 11.94 7.29
C ALA A 89 13.22 12.90 6.15
N ASP A 90 13.65 12.62 4.93
CA ASP A 90 13.38 13.36 3.70
C ASP A 90 12.22 12.79 2.87
N GLU A 91 11.59 11.70 3.32
CA GLU A 91 10.48 11.06 2.61
C GLU A 91 9.13 11.56 3.12
N ALA A 92 8.18 11.76 2.21
CA ALA A 92 6.86 12.26 2.58
C ALA A 92 6.05 11.17 3.32
N VAL A 93 5.38 11.55 4.41
CA VAL A 93 4.48 10.68 5.16
C VAL A 93 3.11 11.34 5.30
N PHE A 94 2.07 10.68 4.78
CA PHE A 94 0.68 11.11 4.93
C PHE A 94 -0.07 10.19 5.89
N ARG A 95 -0.91 10.78 6.73
CA ARG A 95 -1.72 10.03 7.71
C ARG A 95 -3.18 10.10 7.33
N LYS A 96 -3.88 8.97 7.40
CA LYS A 96 -5.30 8.86 7.00
C LYS A 96 -6.13 8.12 8.03
N HIS A 97 -7.41 8.50 8.15
CA HIS A 97 -8.39 7.83 9.02
C HIS A 97 -9.35 6.89 8.26
N VAL A 98 -9.30 6.89 6.93
CA VAL A 98 -10.17 6.06 6.06
C VAL A 98 -9.34 5.24 5.08
N ASN A 99 -9.97 4.46 4.20
CA ASN A 99 -9.27 3.56 3.28
C ASN A 99 -8.44 4.31 2.24
N SER A 100 -9.01 5.32 1.59
CA SER A 100 -8.30 6.10 0.57
C SER A 100 -7.24 7.00 1.19
N ALA A 101 -6.04 6.98 0.62
CA ALA A 101 -4.98 7.91 0.98
C ALA A 101 -5.23 9.36 0.55
N PHE A 102 -6.22 9.63 -0.29
CA PHE A 102 -6.55 10.98 -0.76
C PHE A 102 -7.58 11.70 0.12
N ILE A 103 -8.40 10.96 0.87
CA ILE A 103 -9.52 11.57 1.61
C ILE A 103 -9.00 12.13 2.94
N GLY A 104 -9.10 13.45 3.10
CA GLY A 104 -8.68 14.14 4.31
C GLY A 104 -7.16 14.24 4.47
N THR A 105 -6.41 14.17 3.36
CA THR A 105 -4.95 14.33 3.34
C THR A 105 -4.52 15.31 2.24
N GLU A 106 -3.28 15.77 2.30
CA GLU A 106 -2.67 16.63 1.27
C GLU A 106 -1.96 15.83 0.16
N LEU A 107 -2.26 14.53 0.02
CA LEU A 107 -1.56 13.66 -0.92
C LEU A 107 -1.69 14.14 -2.38
N GLU A 108 -2.91 14.47 -2.84
CA GLU A 108 -3.09 14.94 -4.21
C GLU A 108 -2.33 16.24 -4.48
N ALA A 109 -2.47 17.22 -3.57
CA ALA A 109 -1.80 18.50 -3.68
C ALA A 109 -0.28 18.33 -3.75
N HIS A 110 0.28 17.44 -2.92
CA HIS A 110 1.70 17.11 -2.95
C HIS A 110 2.14 16.47 -4.27
N LEU A 111 1.39 15.48 -4.78
CA LEU A 111 1.71 14.85 -6.06
C LEU A 111 1.73 15.87 -7.20
N ARG A 112 0.73 16.75 -7.27
CA ARG A 112 0.64 17.81 -8.28
C ARG A 112 1.77 18.82 -8.16
N ALA A 113 2.07 19.29 -6.95
CA ALA A 113 3.11 20.28 -6.70
C ALA A 113 4.51 19.78 -7.09
N ASN A 114 4.74 18.47 -7.00
CA ASN A 114 6.01 17.83 -7.38
C ASN A 114 6.02 17.27 -8.81
N GLY A 115 4.98 17.52 -9.61
CA GLY A 115 4.91 17.04 -10.99
C GLY A 115 4.87 15.52 -11.11
N ILE A 116 4.36 14.82 -10.09
CA ILE A 116 4.22 13.37 -10.09
C ILE A 116 2.93 13.01 -10.82
N ASP A 117 3.05 12.24 -11.90
CA ASP A 117 1.96 11.81 -12.77
C ASP A 117 1.72 10.29 -12.76
N ALA A 118 2.67 9.52 -12.23
CA ALA A 118 2.61 8.07 -12.14
C ALA A 118 2.89 7.58 -10.71
N LEU A 119 2.11 6.59 -10.27
CA LEU A 119 2.19 5.95 -8.96
C LEU A 119 2.42 4.46 -9.12
N VAL A 120 3.43 3.95 -8.43
CA VAL A 120 3.64 2.52 -8.20
C VAL A 120 3.20 2.23 -6.78
N VAL A 121 2.14 1.42 -6.62
CA VAL A 121 1.41 1.24 -5.36
C VAL A 121 1.73 -0.13 -4.78
N VAL A 122 2.09 -0.14 -3.50
CA VAL A 122 2.37 -1.33 -2.70
C VAL A 122 1.74 -1.19 -1.31
N GLY A 123 1.61 -2.30 -0.57
CA GLY A 123 1.18 -2.25 0.83
C GLY A 123 -0.06 -3.08 1.17
N ILE A 124 -0.76 -2.71 2.24
CA ILE A 124 -1.73 -3.57 2.93
C ILE A 124 -3.01 -2.78 3.30
N THR A 125 -4.24 -3.28 3.17
CA THR A 125 -4.61 -4.50 2.45
C THR A 125 -4.93 -4.25 0.98
N THR A 126 -4.72 -5.27 0.13
CA THR A 126 -5.00 -5.24 -1.32
C THR A 126 -6.44 -4.82 -1.64
N ASP A 127 -7.43 -5.47 -1.01
CA ASP A 127 -8.87 -5.28 -1.23
C ASP A 127 -9.43 -3.97 -0.64
N HIS A 128 -8.79 -3.40 0.39
CA HIS A 128 -9.27 -2.20 1.06
C HIS A 128 -8.43 -0.97 0.68
N CYS A 129 -7.42 -0.63 1.48
CA CYS A 129 -6.70 0.64 1.38
C CYS A 129 -5.95 0.78 0.05
N VAL A 130 -5.34 -0.30 -0.43
CA VAL A 130 -4.62 -0.33 -1.71
C VAL A 130 -5.59 -0.14 -2.88
N SER A 131 -6.60 -1.01 -3.02
CA SER A 131 -7.60 -0.93 -4.09
C SER A 131 -8.33 0.43 -4.11
N THR A 132 -8.77 0.92 -2.95
CA THR A 132 -9.48 2.20 -2.87
C THR A 132 -8.60 3.36 -3.32
N THR A 133 -7.35 3.40 -2.84
CA THR A 133 -6.40 4.46 -3.20
C THR A 133 -6.03 4.38 -4.69
N ALA A 134 -5.75 3.18 -5.21
CA ALA A 134 -5.40 2.98 -6.62
C ALA A 134 -6.54 3.42 -7.56
N ARG A 135 -7.79 3.04 -7.25
CA ARG A 135 -8.97 3.46 -8.02
C ARG A 135 -9.18 4.97 -7.99
N MET A 136 -8.99 5.59 -6.82
CA MET A 136 -9.08 7.05 -6.70
C MET A 136 -7.96 7.76 -7.47
N ALA A 137 -6.71 7.30 -7.37
CA ALA A 137 -5.60 7.84 -8.13
C ALA A 137 -5.86 7.79 -9.64
N ALA A 138 -6.33 6.64 -10.15
CA ALA A 138 -6.67 6.51 -11.56
C ALA A 138 -7.80 7.48 -11.98
N ASN A 139 -8.85 7.62 -11.16
CA ASN A 139 -9.95 8.56 -11.41
C ASN A 139 -9.51 10.03 -11.34
N LEU A 140 -8.47 10.35 -10.55
CA LEU A 140 -7.83 11.67 -10.50
C LEU A 140 -6.86 11.89 -11.67
N GLY A 141 -6.68 10.92 -12.55
CA GLY A 141 -5.85 11.04 -13.76
C GLY A 141 -4.37 10.70 -13.58
N PHE A 142 -3.99 10.02 -12.50
CA PHE A 142 -2.64 9.48 -12.37
C PHE A 142 -2.51 8.14 -13.11
N THR A 143 -1.34 7.87 -13.68
CA THR A 143 -1.00 6.53 -14.17
C THR A 143 -0.71 5.64 -12.97
N VAL A 144 -1.42 4.52 -12.81
CA VAL A 144 -1.30 3.67 -11.61
C VAL A 144 -0.83 2.28 -11.99
N THR A 145 0.20 1.79 -11.32
CA THR A 145 0.63 0.39 -11.33
C THR A 145 0.53 -0.16 -9.91
N VAL A 146 -0.23 -1.22 -9.70
CA VAL A 146 -0.26 -1.95 -8.42
C VAL A 146 0.66 -3.17 -8.58
N VAL A 147 1.62 -3.34 -7.66
CA VAL A 147 2.54 -4.47 -7.70
C VAL A 147 1.96 -5.60 -6.86
N ASP A 148 1.44 -6.64 -7.51
CA ASP A 148 0.61 -7.66 -6.87
C ASP A 148 1.33 -8.39 -5.74
N ASP A 149 2.58 -8.82 -5.96
CA ASP A 149 3.39 -9.55 -4.99
C ASP A 149 3.99 -8.67 -3.88
N ALA A 150 3.88 -7.35 -4.00
CA ALA A 150 4.21 -6.36 -2.97
C ALA A 150 2.94 -5.79 -2.30
N THR A 151 1.81 -6.48 -2.45
CA THR A 151 0.59 -6.22 -1.68
C THR A 151 0.17 -7.48 -0.94
N ALA A 152 -0.63 -7.33 0.12
CA ALA A 152 -1.22 -8.48 0.78
C ALA A 152 -2.61 -8.16 1.31
N THR A 153 -3.44 -9.17 1.43
CA THR A 153 -4.72 -9.14 2.14
C THR A 153 -4.89 -10.41 2.98
N PHE A 154 -6.03 -10.54 3.62
CA PHE A 154 -6.37 -11.66 4.49
C PHE A 154 -7.67 -12.30 4.05
N GLU A 155 -7.91 -13.51 4.54
CA GLU A 155 -9.18 -14.20 4.36
C GLU A 155 -10.37 -13.35 4.80
N ARG A 156 -11.53 -13.61 4.19
CA ARG A 156 -12.77 -12.87 4.45
C ARG A 156 -13.93 -13.85 4.58
N ARG A 157 -14.82 -13.55 5.51
CA ARG A 157 -16.10 -14.24 5.62
C ARG A 157 -17.16 -13.47 4.82
N GLY A 158 -17.76 -14.13 3.84
CA GLY A 158 -18.86 -13.57 3.05
C GLY A 158 -20.16 -13.44 3.87
N PRO A 159 -21.18 -12.75 3.33
CA PRO A 159 -22.48 -12.58 3.98
C PRO A 159 -23.22 -13.90 4.23
N ASP A 160 -22.93 -14.93 3.44
CA ASP A 160 -23.45 -16.29 3.55
C ASP A 160 -22.67 -17.15 4.58
N GLY A 161 -21.65 -16.58 5.21
CA GLY A 161 -20.78 -17.27 6.15
C GLY A 161 -19.64 -18.05 5.49
N THR A 162 -19.56 -18.10 4.16
CA THR A 162 -18.46 -18.77 3.43
C THR A 162 -17.14 -18.06 3.74
N LEU A 163 -16.10 -18.83 4.07
CA LEU A 163 -14.75 -18.30 4.25
C LEU A 163 -14.00 -18.37 2.92
N TYR A 164 -13.60 -17.21 2.41
CA TYR A 164 -12.79 -17.07 1.21
C TYR A 164 -11.33 -16.88 1.61
N SER A 165 -10.44 -17.67 1.02
CA SER A 165 -8.99 -17.53 1.23
C SER A 165 -8.50 -16.18 0.71
N ALA A 166 -7.42 -15.66 1.29
CA ALA A 166 -6.82 -14.39 0.88
C ALA A 166 -6.44 -14.33 -0.62
N ASP A 167 -6.13 -15.47 -1.25
CA ASP A 167 -5.83 -15.53 -2.70
C ASP A 167 -7.05 -15.27 -3.60
N LEU A 168 -8.27 -15.37 -3.05
CA LEU A 168 -9.53 -15.11 -3.76
C LEU A 168 -10.08 -13.70 -3.50
N ILE A 169 -9.40 -12.92 -2.65
CA ILE A 169 -9.80 -11.57 -2.22
C ILE A 169 -9.03 -10.53 -3.02
#